data_AF-A0A6L5XS28-F1
#
_entry.id   AF-A0A6L5XS28-F1
#
_cell.length_a   1.000
_cell.length_b   1.000
_cell.length_c   1.000
_cell.angle_alpha   90.00
_cell.angle_beta   90.00
_cell.angle_gamma   90.00
#
_symmetry.space_group_name_H-M   'P 1'
#
loop_
_entity.id
_entity.type
_entity.pdbx_description
1 polymer ?
#
loop_
_entity_poly.entity_id
_entity_poly.type
_entity_poly.pdbx_seq_one_letter_code
_entity_poly.pdbx_strand_id
1 'polypeptide(L)'
;MQLTHKQFNVLYALSRHPDITQQQLAGECEIGLTAANAAVIDLSEAGLIKDAHLTPKGMTTLKPYAVDNAIILAAGLSSRFAPISYERPKGLLKVRGEVLIERQIEQLHEAGIFDIVVVVGYKKESFYYLEDKYGVKIIVNCSYAERNNNSSIMLVREMLGNTYICSSDNYFEKNPFTDHVWKAYYSAEFSQGQTPEWCLETDTHDRITKVRVGGSDAWYMIGHAYFDREFSTRFREILEAEYDLPQTRDKLWEDLYADHINELDMQIRRYDPPTIHEFDSLDELRNFDPLFLENLDSEIFDNIVTVLGCEKSEIRDVYPLKQGLTNLSCHFTTDDGEWVYRHPGVGTELLVDRKAEKTALETARTLGLDSTFVFANPRRGWKVSRFVTNCRNLDVHDDAQLAQAMQMARRLHESGAKVNRFFSFYEEGRGYERAILKHGPIDVPDLSEMDTQAAELNRMLIADGGDPVLCHNDFFSLNFLVSGDGHVDLIDWEYAGMSDYANDFGTFCVCEQLTEKKMHRALEHYFSRKPTDAEWRHNLGQVGMAGWCWYTWALLKETEGDNVGEWSHIYYRYAKTYLKKALGLYKECSG
;
A
#
# COMPACT_ATOMS: atom_id res chain seq x y z
N MET A 1 32.35 35.21 0.28
CA MET A 1 32.93 34.65 1.51
C MET A 1 31.90 33.67 2.04
N GLN A 2 32.27 32.42 2.26
CA GLN A 2 31.38 31.45 2.91
C GLN A 2 31.41 31.71 4.41
N LEU A 3 30.24 31.80 5.05
CA LEU A 3 30.16 32.01 6.49
C LEU A 3 30.44 30.69 7.21
N THR A 4 31.22 30.75 8.29
CA THR A 4 31.24 29.64 9.27
C THR A 4 29.85 29.51 9.92
N HIS A 5 29.51 28.33 10.45
CA HIS A 5 28.22 28.11 11.12
C HIS A 5 27.92 29.18 12.20
N LYS A 6 28.92 29.52 13.02
CA LYS A 6 28.79 30.54 14.06
C LYS A 6 28.55 31.94 13.50
N GLN A 7 29.29 32.32 12.45
CA GLN A 7 29.10 33.61 11.78
C GLN A 7 27.73 33.69 11.10
N PHE A 8 27.25 32.60 10.51
CA PHE A 8 25.91 32.52 9.95
C PHE A 8 24.84 32.73 11.03
N ASN A 9 24.87 31.95 12.13
CA ASN A 9 23.86 32.04 13.20
C ASN A 9 23.78 33.46 13.77
N VAL A 10 24.94 34.09 14.04
CA VAL A 10 25.00 35.46 14.56
C VAL A 10 24.47 36.47 13.54
N LEU A 11 24.90 36.37 12.28
CA LEU A 11 24.45 37.29 11.24
C LEU A 11 22.94 37.16 10.97
N TYR A 12 22.40 35.95 11.07
CA TYR A 12 20.98 35.66 10.90
C TYR A 12 20.14 36.16 12.10
N ALA A 13 20.57 35.90 13.34
CA ALA A 13 19.89 36.42 14.52
C ALA A 13 19.81 37.96 14.51
N LEU A 14 20.91 38.64 14.13
CA LEU A 14 20.94 40.09 13.98
C LEU A 14 20.04 40.61 12.84
N SER A 15 19.73 39.80 11.83
CA SER A 15 18.82 40.21 10.74
C SER A 15 17.36 40.19 11.19
N ARG A 16 17.00 39.28 12.10
CA ARG A 16 15.64 39.13 12.65
C ARG A 16 15.36 40.05 13.82
N HIS A 17 16.36 40.25 14.67
CA HIS A 17 16.25 41.01 15.91
C HIS A 17 17.33 42.10 15.97
N PRO A 18 17.16 43.20 15.22
CA PRO A 18 18.00 44.37 15.40
C PRO A 18 17.87 44.84 16.87
N ASP A 19 18.99 45.10 17.52
CA ASP A 19 19.12 45.46 18.95
C ASP A 19 19.09 44.31 19.98
N ILE A 20 19.23 43.04 19.55
CA ILE A 20 19.42 41.92 20.47
C ILE A 20 20.68 42.10 21.35
N THR A 21 20.55 41.84 22.65
CA THR A 21 21.71 41.91 23.55
C THR A 21 22.68 40.76 23.28
N GLN A 22 23.97 40.93 23.60
CA GLN A 22 24.98 39.87 23.41
C GLN A 22 24.62 38.57 24.15
N GLN A 23 23.96 38.68 25.30
CA GLN A 23 23.54 37.52 26.09
C GLN A 23 22.35 36.79 25.44
N GLN A 24 21.39 37.53 24.88
CA GLN A 24 20.28 36.94 24.13
C GLN A 24 20.77 36.32 22.81
N LEU A 25 21.67 37.00 22.11
CA LEU A 25 22.30 36.53 20.88
C LEU A 25 23.03 35.19 21.10
N ALA A 26 23.80 35.09 22.18
CA ALA A 26 24.46 33.84 22.56
C ALA A 26 23.45 32.71 22.82
N GLY A 27 22.33 33.01 23.49
CA GLY A 27 21.25 32.05 23.74
C GLY A 27 20.55 31.60 22.46
N GLU A 28 20.15 32.52 21.60
CA GLU A 28 19.45 32.24 20.33
C GLU A 28 20.31 31.46 19.34
N CYS A 29 21.62 31.74 19.30
CA CYS A 29 22.57 31.01 18.48
C CYS A 29 23.09 29.70 19.10
N GLU A 30 22.66 29.36 20.33
CA GLU A 30 23.10 28.20 21.11
C GLU A 30 24.64 28.09 21.24
N ILE A 31 25.31 29.24 21.40
CA ILE A 31 26.77 29.32 21.56
C ILE A 31 27.16 30.08 22.83
N GLY A 32 28.36 29.83 23.34
CA GLY A 32 28.88 30.58 24.48
C GLY A 32 29.07 32.07 24.17
N LEU A 33 28.88 32.94 25.17
CA LEU A 33 29.00 34.41 25.04
C LEU A 33 30.31 34.87 24.39
N THR A 34 31.43 34.25 24.77
CA THR A 34 32.75 34.56 24.18
C THR A 34 32.78 34.25 22.68
N ALA A 35 32.16 33.15 22.25
CA ALA A 35 32.11 32.76 20.85
C ALA A 35 31.17 33.68 20.04
N ALA A 36 30.03 34.07 20.63
CA ALA A 36 29.14 35.06 20.02
C ALA A 36 29.86 36.40 19.81
N ASN A 37 30.57 36.88 20.83
CA ASN A 37 31.33 38.14 20.74
C ASN A 37 32.47 38.07 19.72
N ALA A 38 33.19 36.94 19.65
CA ALA A 38 34.21 36.73 18.62
C ALA A 38 33.60 36.78 17.21
N ALA A 39 32.47 36.11 16.99
CA ALA A 39 31.78 36.13 15.71
C ALA A 39 31.27 37.53 15.33
N VAL A 40 30.76 38.32 16.29
CA VAL A 40 30.38 39.73 16.06
C VAL A 40 31.59 40.57 15.63
N ILE A 41 32.74 40.40 16.28
CA ILE A 41 33.98 41.10 15.89
C ILE A 41 34.39 40.71 14.46
N ASP A 42 34.45 39.41 14.16
CA ASP A 42 34.82 38.91 12.83
C ASP A 42 33.89 39.44 11.74
N LEU A 43 32.57 39.44 11.99
CA LEU A 43 31.56 39.95 11.06
C LEU A 43 31.71 41.46 10.86
N SER A 44 32.06 42.21 11.91
CA SER A 44 32.29 43.66 11.84
C SER A 44 33.57 43.98 11.07
N GLU A 45 34.67 43.24 11.31
CA GLU A 45 35.93 43.37 10.57
C GLU A 45 35.76 43.01 9.09
N ALA A 46 34.94 42.00 8.79
CA ALA A 46 34.55 41.66 7.43
C ALA A 46 33.61 42.70 6.77
N GLY A 47 33.15 43.71 7.52
CA GLY A 47 32.24 44.75 7.06
C GLY A 47 30.81 44.27 6.78
N LEU A 48 30.42 43.14 7.37
CA LEU A 48 29.09 42.54 7.22
C LEU A 48 28.08 43.15 8.18
N ILE A 49 28.55 43.61 9.33
CA ILE A 49 27.74 44.35 10.30
C ILE A 49 28.42 45.67 10.68
N LYS A 50 27.63 46.63 11.13
CA LYS A 50 28.07 47.90 11.72
C LYS A 50 27.13 48.24 12.87
N ASP A 51 27.67 48.51 14.05
CA ASP A 51 26.86 48.82 15.25
C ASP A 51 25.77 47.75 15.51
N ALA A 52 26.14 46.46 15.38
CA ALA A 52 25.24 45.30 15.46
C ALA A 52 24.10 45.25 14.42
N HIS A 53 24.13 46.09 13.38
CA HIS A 53 23.17 46.06 12.28
C HIS A 53 23.81 45.52 11.00
N LEU A 54 23.05 44.79 10.19
CA LEU A 54 23.54 44.28 8.91
C LEU A 54 23.83 45.42 7.94
N THR A 55 25.00 45.37 7.29
CA THR A 55 25.30 46.24 6.15
C THR A 55 24.70 45.65 4.86
N PRO A 56 24.63 46.41 3.75
CA PRO A 56 24.24 45.84 2.45
C PRO A 56 25.11 44.64 2.02
N LYS A 57 26.39 44.63 2.43
CA LYS A 57 27.31 43.51 2.22
C LYS A 57 26.91 42.31 3.08
N GLY A 58 26.52 42.52 4.34
CA GLY A 58 25.96 41.50 5.23
C GLY A 58 24.71 40.84 4.64
N MET A 59 23.73 41.65 4.23
CA MET A 59 22.50 41.16 3.59
C MET A 59 22.80 40.34 2.33
N THR A 60 23.70 40.83 1.47
CA THR A 60 24.12 40.11 0.25
C THR A 60 24.84 38.80 0.57
N THR A 61 25.59 38.74 1.67
CA THR A 61 26.30 37.52 2.10
C THR A 61 25.37 36.48 2.71
N LEU A 62 24.24 36.92 3.29
CA LEU A 62 23.21 36.03 3.85
C LEU A 62 22.29 35.43 2.78
N LYS A 63 22.08 36.15 1.67
CA LYS A 63 21.18 35.75 0.57
C LYS A 63 21.36 34.31 0.05
N PRO A 64 22.57 33.75 -0.11
CA PRO A 64 22.75 32.36 -0.57
C PRO A 64 22.17 31.30 0.37
N TYR A 65 21.91 31.64 1.64
CA TYR A 65 21.34 30.76 2.66
C TYR A 65 19.82 30.89 2.76
N ALA A 66 19.21 31.83 2.04
CA ALA A 66 17.76 31.98 2.00
C ALA A 66 17.12 30.73 1.39
N VAL A 67 16.03 30.29 1.99
CA VAL A 67 15.23 29.17 1.52
C VAL A 67 14.48 29.58 0.26
N ASP A 68 14.58 28.78 -0.79
CA ASP A 68 13.92 29.02 -2.06
C ASP A 68 12.46 28.54 -2.00
N ASN A 69 12.24 27.30 -1.54
CA ASN A 69 10.94 26.63 -1.56
C ASN A 69 10.84 25.46 -0.56
N ALA A 70 9.66 24.86 -0.48
CA ALA A 70 9.41 23.61 0.22
C ALA A 70 8.67 22.61 -0.67
N ILE A 71 8.97 21.33 -0.49
CA ILE A 71 8.35 20.21 -1.19
C ILE A 71 7.76 19.28 -0.14
N ILE A 72 6.44 19.08 -0.20
CA ILE A 72 5.70 18.19 0.69
C ILE A 72 5.33 16.91 -0.07
N LEU A 73 5.80 15.77 0.41
CA LEU A 73 5.53 14.45 -0.14
C LEU A 73 4.21 13.90 0.43
N ALA A 74 3.20 13.74 -0.44
CA ALA A 74 1.84 13.34 -0.10
C ALA A 74 1.27 12.26 -1.04
N ALA A 75 2.13 11.51 -1.73
CA ALA A 75 1.71 10.57 -2.77
C ALA A 75 1.33 9.17 -2.25
N GLY A 76 1.71 8.83 -1.02
CA GLY A 76 1.59 7.49 -0.45
C GLY A 76 0.16 7.08 -0.09
N LEU A 77 -0.11 5.77 -0.15
CA LEU A 77 -1.37 5.17 0.29
C LEU A 77 -1.50 5.11 1.82
N SER A 78 -0.39 5.05 2.55
CA SER A 78 -0.38 4.80 4.01
C SER A 78 -1.17 3.54 4.38
N SER A 79 -0.80 2.39 3.81
CA SER A 79 -1.50 1.10 3.99
C SER A 79 -1.66 0.66 5.45
N ARG A 80 -0.74 1.07 6.34
CA ARG A 80 -0.81 0.83 7.79
C ARG A 80 -1.98 1.54 8.49
N PHE A 81 -2.56 2.57 7.84
CA PHE A 81 -3.73 3.30 8.33
C PHE A 81 -5.05 2.76 7.77
N ALA A 82 -5.02 1.60 7.11
CA ALA A 82 -6.26 0.92 6.71
C ALA A 82 -7.13 0.66 7.95
N PRO A 83 -8.46 0.82 7.87
CA PRO A 83 -9.21 1.13 6.67
C PRO A 83 -9.40 2.65 6.40
N ILE A 84 -8.93 3.52 7.29
CA ILE A 84 -9.11 4.99 7.18
C ILE A 84 -8.42 5.52 5.92
N SER A 85 -7.25 4.98 5.60
CA SER A 85 -6.53 5.33 4.37
C SER A 85 -7.35 5.07 3.10
N TYR A 86 -8.33 4.16 3.12
CA TYR A 86 -9.23 3.92 1.98
C TYR A 86 -10.24 5.05 1.76
N GLU A 87 -10.56 5.82 2.79
CA GLU A 87 -11.43 6.98 2.69
C GLU A 87 -10.62 8.24 2.42
N ARG A 88 -9.49 8.41 3.12
CA ARG A 88 -8.74 9.67 3.14
C ARG A 88 -7.23 9.45 3.29
N PRO A 89 -6.40 10.15 2.50
CA PRO A 89 -4.94 10.17 2.70
C PRO A 89 -4.53 10.57 4.12
N LYS A 90 -3.44 9.99 4.64
CA LYS A 90 -2.94 10.25 6.00
C LYS A 90 -2.66 11.73 6.27
N GLY A 91 -2.06 12.45 5.30
CA GLY A 91 -1.80 13.89 5.42
C GLY A 91 -3.05 14.76 5.57
N LEU A 92 -4.25 14.22 5.30
CA LEU A 92 -5.54 14.91 5.46
C LEU A 92 -6.30 14.47 6.74
N LEU A 93 -5.68 13.67 7.59
CA LEU A 93 -6.23 13.34 8.91
C LEU A 93 -6.15 14.56 9.82
N LYS A 94 -7.15 14.67 10.70
CA LYS A 94 -7.20 15.70 11.73
C LYS A 94 -6.61 15.15 13.02
N VAL A 95 -5.59 15.82 13.53
CA VAL A 95 -4.95 15.51 14.81
C VAL A 95 -5.05 16.75 15.68
N ARG A 96 -5.66 16.61 16.86
CA ARG A 96 -5.97 17.73 17.77
C ARG A 96 -6.75 18.87 17.10
N GLY A 97 -7.61 18.53 16.14
CA GLY A 97 -8.46 19.46 15.40
C GLY A 97 -7.83 20.07 14.16
N GLU A 98 -6.53 19.87 13.92
CA GLU A 98 -5.80 20.43 12.78
C GLU A 98 -5.52 19.35 11.73
N VAL A 99 -5.65 19.69 10.44
CA VAL A 99 -5.29 18.78 9.35
C VAL A 99 -3.76 18.78 9.21
N LEU A 100 -3.13 17.60 9.21
CA LEU A 100 -1.66 17.45 9.24
C LEU A 100 -0.94 18.32 8.19
N ILE A 101 -1.33 18.18 6.92
CA ILE A 101 -0.70 18.93 5.83
C ILE A 101 -1.03 20.43 5.88
N GLU A 102 -2.24 20.81 6.32
CA GLU A 102 -2.62 22.21 6.44
C GLU A 102 -1.76 22.92 7.49
N ARG A 103 -1.61 22.29 8.66
CA ARG A 103 -0.74 22.79 9.73
C ARG A 103 0.69 22.98 9.25
N GLN A 104 1.22 22.02 8.50
CA GLN A 104 2.59 22.10 7.97
C GLN A 104 2.74 23.25 6.95
N ILE A 105 1.76 23.46 6.08
CA ILE A 105 1.73 24.59 5.13
C ILE A 105 1.64 25.93 5.89
N GLU A 106 0.81 26.02 6.92
CA GLU A 106 0.69 27.21 7.76
C GLU A 106 2.01 27.53 8.48
N GLN A 107 2.70 26.51 9.00
CA GLN A 107 4.03 26.69 9.61
C GLN A 107 5.08 27.16 8.59
N LEU A 108 5.05 26.67 7.35
CA LEU A 108 5.93 27.17 6.28
C LEU A 108 5.64 28.64 5.95
N HIS A 109 4.36 29.02 5.85
CA HIS A 109 3.95 30.40 5.64
C HIS A 109 4.38 31.34 6.79
N GLU A 110 4.22 30.90 8.04
CA GLU A 110 4.71 31.62 9.22
C GLU A 110 6.23 31.84 9.18
N ALA A 111 6.98 30.89 8.63
CA ALA A 111 8.42 31.01 8.40
C ALA A 111 8.77 31.84 7.16
N GLY A 112 7.79 32.38 6.42
CA GLY A 112 8.01 33.20 5.24
C GLY A 112 8.25 32.43 3.93
N ILE A 113 7.98 31.12 3.92
CA ILE A 113 8.18 30.23 2.77
C ILE A 113 6.82 30.02 2.08
N PHE A 114 6.63 30.66 0.93
CA PHE A 114 5.35 30.61 0.19
C PHE A 114 5.43 29.79 -1.11
N ASP A 115 6.62 29.56 -1.66
CA ASP A 115 6.78 28.64 -2.80
C ASP A 115 6.76 27.20 -2.26
N ILE A 116 5.57 26.61 -2.23
CA ILE A 116 5.32 25.28 -1.68
C ILE A 116 4.78 24.39 -2.79
N VAL A 117 5.41 23.25 -2.99
CA VAL A 117 4.98 22.21 -3.94
C VAL A 117 4.50 20.99 -3.15
N VAL A 118 3.26 20.56 -3.40
CA VAL A 118 2.71 19.33 -2.82
C VAL A 118 2.69 18.25 -3.90
N VAL A 119 3.47 17.19 -3.69
CA VAL A 119 3.53 16.05 -4.60
C VAL A 119 2.51 15.00 -4.17
N VAL A 120 1.45 14.85 -4.95
CA VAL A 120 0.29 13.99 -4.64
C VAL A 120 0.24 12.77 -5.55
N GLY A 121 -0.47 11.72 -5.14
CA GLY A 121 -0.58 10.46 -5.87
C GLY A 121 -1.90 9.79 -5.55
N TYR A 122 -1.91 8.90 -4.57
CA TYR A 122 -3.13 8.27 -4.08
C TYR A 122 -4.18 9.31 -3.65
N LYS A 123 -5.41 9.21 -4.20
CA LYS A 123 -6.53 10.14 -3.95
C LYS A 123 -6.19 11.62 -4.09
N LYS A 124 -5.31 11.96 -5.03
CA LYS A 124 -4.84 13.33 -5.35
C LYS A 124 -5.92 14.41 -5.34
N GLU A 125 -7.13 14.08 -5.79
CA GLU A 125 -8.28 15.01 -5.86
C GLU A 125 -8.62 15.61 -4.49
N SER A 126 -8.35 14.86 -3.41
CA SER A 126 -8.59 15.30 -2.04
C SER A 126 -7.68 16.46 -1.62
N PHE A 127 -6.57 16.70 -2.32
CA PHE A 127 -5.61 17.75 -2.01
C PHE A 127 -5.80 19.02 -2.84
N TYR A 128 -6.60 18.99 -3.93
CA TYR A 128 -6.69 20.10 -4.89
C TYR A 128 -7.14 21.43 -4.28
N TYR A 129 -7.98 21.38 -3.24
CA TYR A 129 -8.43 22.58 -2.53
C TYR A 129 -7.28 23.37 -1.86
N LEU A 130 -6.11 22.74 -1.64
CA LEU A 130 -4.95 23.40 -1.04
C LEU A 130 -4.39 24.51 -1.95
N GLU A 131 -4.52 24.39 -3.28
CA GLU A 131 -4.07 25.44 -4.21
C GLU A 131 -4.85 26.74 -3.98
N ASP A 132 -6.17 26.67 -3.89
CA ASP A 132 -7.02 27.84 -3.65
C ASP A 132 -6.90 28.37 -2.22
N LYS A 133 -6.81 27.46 -1.23
CA LYS A 133 -6.80 27.83 0.20
C LYS A 133 -5.46 28.42 0.64
N TYR A 134 -4.36 27.88 0.14
CA TYR A 134 -3.01 28.20 0.62
C TYR A 134 -2.06 28.71 -0.47
N GLY A 135 -2.43 28.66 -1.76
CA GLY A 135 -1.55 29.11 -2.83
C GLY A 135 -0.40 28.15 -3.15
N VAL A 136 -0.49 26.89 -2.71
CA VAL A 136 0.52 25.85 -3.04
C VAL A 136 0.37 25.38 -4.48
N LYS A 137 1.42 24.78 -5.03
CA LYS A 137 1.39 24.13 -6.35
C LYS A 137 1.26 22.62 -6.19
N ILE A 138 0.29 22.00 -6.87
CA ILE A 138 0.15 20.55 -6.84
C ILE A 138 0.80 19.88 -8.06
N ILE A 139 1.53 18.81 -7.80
CA ILE A 139 2.14 17.98 -8.83
C ILE A 139 1.73 16.52 -8.61
N VAL A 140 1.19 15.88 -9.65
CA VAL A 140 0.70 14.51 -9.57
C VAL A 140 1.79 13.53 -9.96
N ASN A 141 2.23 12.69 -9.01
CA ASN A 141 3.10 11.55 -9.25
C ASN A 141 2.25 10.36 -9.72
N CYS A 142 2.35 10.00 -11.00
CA CYS A 142 1.66 8.82 -11.56
C CYS A 142 2.35 7.49 -11.23
N SER A 143 3.61 7.52 -10.78
CA SER A 143 4.41 6.33 -10.46
C SER A 143 4.32 5.93 -8.98
N TYR A 144 3.42 6.54 -8.19
CA TYR A 144 3.30 6.32 -6.74
C TYR A 144 2.95 4.87 -6.36
N ALA A 145 2.29 4.12 -7.25
CA ALA A 145 1.92 2.72 -7.02
C ALA A 145 3.07 1.75 -7.36
N GLU A 146 4.03 2.21 -8.15
CA GLU A 146 5.10 1.38 -8.73
C GLU A 146 6.46 1.58 -8.04
N ARG A 147 6.63 2.69 -7.35
CA ARG A 147 7.88 3.16 -6.74
C ARG A 147 7.62 3.84 -5.41
N ASN A 148 8.65 3.94 -4.59
CA ASN A 148 8.59 4.61 -3.30
C ASN A 148 8.72 6.16 -3.44
N ASN A 149 9.00 6.86 -2.34
CA ASN A 149 9.06 8.33 -2.30
C ASN A 149 10.14 8.95 -3.23
N ASN A 150 11.11 8.17 -3.73
CA ASN A 150 12.12 8.62 -4.69
C ASN A 150 11.52 9.08 -6.03
N SER A 151 10.39 8.49 -6.44
CA SER A 151 9.64 8.88 -7.64
C SER A 151 9.03 10.27 -7.51
N SER A 152 8.60 10.64 -6.29
CA SER A 152 8.10 11.99 -5.99
C SER A 152 9.21 13.01 -6.11
N ILE A 153 10.42 12.72 -5.59
CA ILE A 153 11.58 13.61 -5.72
C ILE A 153 12.04 13.72 -7.18
N MET A 154 12.06 12.61 -7.93
CA MET A 154 12.46 12.60 -9.35
C MET A 154 11.59 13.54 -10.20
N LEU A 155 10.29 13.60 -9.89
CA LEU A 155 9.33 14.45 -10.59
C LEU A 155 9.58 15.96 -10.37
N VAL A 156 10.14 16.33 -9.22
CA VAL A 156 10.38 17.71 -8.81
C VAL A 156 11.88 18.07 -8.72
N ARG A 157 12.75 17.21 -9.24
CA ARG A 157 14.22 17.35 -9.12
C ARG A 157 14.77 18.69 -9.63
N GLU A 158 14.12 19.30 -10.61
CA GLU A 158 14.52 20.62 -11.15
C GLU A 158 14.14 21.79 -10.24
N MET A 159 13.32 21.53 -9.21
CA MET A 159 12.92 22.50 -8.18
C MET A 159 13.81 22.40 -6.94
N LEU A 160 14.73 21.44 -6.89
CA LEU A 160 15.69 21.29 -5.79
C LEU A 160 16.75 22.39 -5.84
N GLY A 161 16.97 23.03 -4.70
CA GLY A 161 17.96 24.09 -4.53
C GLY A 161 18.22 24.29 -3.05
N ASN A 162 17.75 25.41 -2.50
CA ASN A 162 17.65 25.63 -1.06
C ASN A 162 16.24 25.22 -0.60
N THR A 163 16.02 23.93 -0.42
CA THR A 163 14.68 23.34 -0.41
C THR A 163 14.43 22.53 0.84
N TYR A 164 13.28 22.77 1.49
CA TYR A 164 12.76 21.84 2.49
C TYR A 164 12.11 20.63 1.84
N ILE A 165 12.41 19.43 2.34
CA ILE A 165 11.76 18.17 1.97
C ILE A 165 10.99 17.68 3.20
N CYS A 166 9.68 17.62 3.07
CA CYS A 166 8.77 17.28 4.17
C CYS A 166 7.87 16.10 3.80
N SER A 167 7.46 15.32 4.80
CA SER A 167 6.38 14.34 4.64
C SER A 167 5.06 14.94 5.12
N SER A 168 3.99 14.72 4.35
CA SER A 168 2.65 15.31 4.64
C SER A 168 2.01 14.84 5.94
N ASP A 169 2.58 13.82 6.57
CA ASP A 169 2.06 13.13 7.74
C ASP A 169 2.91 13.35 9.00
N ASN A 170 3.89 14.27 8.95
CA ASN A 170 4.58 14.74 10.14
C ASN A 170 3.72 15.80 10.87
N TYR A 171 3.62 15.67 12.19
CA TYR A 171 3.04 16.68 13.07
C TYR A 171 4.14 17.34 13.90
N PHE A 172 4.37 18.64 13.69
CA PHE A 172 5.33 19.42 14.46
C PHE A 172 4.61 20.21 15.57
N GLU A 173 4.98 19.97 16.83
CA GLU A 173 4.39 20.72 17.96
C GLU A 173 4.75 22.21 17.92
N LYS A 174 5.99 22.50 17.54
CA LYS A 174 6.53 23.85 17.32
C LYS A 174 6.96 23.98 15.87
N ASN A 175 6.81 25.17 15.31
CA ASN A 175 7.23 25.46 13.95
C ASN A 175 8.75 25.24 13.79
N PRO A 176 9.21 24.27 12.99
CA PRO A 176 10.64 23.96 12.85
C PRO A 176 11.33 24.78 11.74
N PHE A 177 10.54 25.45 10.89
CA PHE A 177 11.00 26.07 9.66
C PHE A 177 11.59 27.46 9.89
N THR A 178 12.61 27.79 9.11
CA THR A 178 13.27 29.10 9.10
C THR A 178 13.48 29.57 7.67
N ASP A 179 13.46 30.88 7.43
CA ASP A 179 13.65 31.46 6.09
C ASP A 179 15.11 31.43 5.61
N HIS A 180 16.08 31.13 6.51
CA HIS A 180 17.48 30.92 6.16
C HIS A 180 18.04 29.70 6.87
N VAL A 181 18.87 28.94 6.16
CA VAL A 181 19.51 27.72 6.67
C VAL A 181 20.97 27.67 6.22
N TRP A 182 21.88 27.35 7.16
CA TRP A 182 23.32 27.34 6.90
C TRP A 182 23.75 26.27 5.88
N LYS A 183 23.22 25.06 6.03
CA LYS A 183 23.67 23.88 5.28
C LYS A 183 22.59 22.80 5.25
N ALA A 184 22.68 21.88 4.30
CA ALA A 184 21.84 20.69 4.26
C ALA A 184 21.86 19.94 5.60
N TYR A 185 20.69 19.49 6.06
CA TYR A 185 20.56 18.69 7.28
C TYR A 185 19.37 17.73 7.21
N TYR A 186 19.38 16.74 8.10
CA TYR A 186 18.22 15.90 8.41
C TYR A 186 17.81 16.11 9.87
N SER A 187 16.51 16.26 10.15
CA SER A 187 16.02 16.37 11.54
C SER A 187 16.08 15.04 12.29
N ALA A 188 16.46 15.10 13.55
CA ALA A 188 16.67 13.92 14.36
C ALA A 188 16.22 14.11 15.81
N GLU A 189 15.66 13.06 16.38
CA GLU A 189 15.39 12.94 17.81
C GLU A 189 16.20 11.78 18.41
N PHE A 190 16.35 11.77 19.74
CA PHE A 190 17.09 10.73 20.44
C PHE A 190 16.16 9.64 20.95
N SER A 191 16.43 8.38 20.59
CA SER A 191 15.72 7.22 21.13
C SER A 191 16.55 6.57 22.23
N GLN A 192 15.97 6.47 23.43
CA GLN A 192 16.56 5.71 24.54
C GLN A 192 16.20 4.21 24.39
N GLY A 193 17.20 3.34 24.46
CA GLY A 193 17.02 1.90 24.24
C GLY A 193 16.85 1.52 22.76
N GLN A 194 16.42 0.27 22.52
CA GLN A 194 16.34 -0.31 21.19
C GLN A 194 15.29 0.37 20.32
N THR A 195 15.64 0.63 19.07
CA THR A 195 14.76 1.22 18.07
C THR A 195 14.98 0.55 16.70
N PRO A 196 13.91 0.33 15.91
CA PRO A 196 14.04 -0.12 14.52
C PRO A 196 14.36 1.03 13.54
N GLU A 197 14.41 2.27 14.02
CA GLU A 197 14.53 3.47 13.19
C GLU A 197 15.90 3.64 12.53
N TRP A 198 15.96 4.60 11.61
CA TRP A 198 17.14 4.98 10.85
C TRP A 198 18.13 5.77 11.71
N CYS A 199 18.99 5.05 12.41
CA CYS A 199 19.97 5.59 13.36
C CYS A 199 21.15 6.25 12.66
N LEU A 200 21.60 7.38 13.21
CA LEU A 200 22.65 8.25 12.69
C LEU A 200 23.95 8.11 13.50
N GLU A 201 25.08 8.06 12.80
CA GLU A 201 26.41 8.30 13.37
C GLU A 201 26.98 9.60 12.80
N THR A 202 27.55 10.45 13.65
CA THR A 202 28.10 11.76 13.25
C THR A 202 29.58 11.91 13.60
N ASP A 203 30.28 12.76 12.87
CA ASP A 203 31.61 13.20 13.25
C ASP A 203 31.58 14.30 14.33
N THR A 204 32.75 14.83 14.70
CA THR A 204 32.89 15.90 15.71
C THR A 204 32.33 17.25 15.27
N HIS A 205 31.97 17.41 14.00
CA HIS A 205 31.39 18.61 13.42
C HIS A 205 29.94 18.38 12.99
N ASP A 206 29.26 17.38 13.58
CA ASP A 206 27.85 17.07 13.32
C ASP A 206 27.52 16.68 11.87
N ARG A 207 28.53 16.36 11.05
CA ARG A 207 28.30 15.76 9.74
C ARG A 207 27.84 14.33 9.94
N ILE A 208 26.73 13.95 9.32
CA ILE A 208 26.26 12.57 9.31
C ILE A 208 27.23 11.77 8.44
N THR A 209 27.82 10.74 9.03
CA THR A 209 28.81 9.86 8.37
C THR A 209 28.28 8.47 8.10
N LYS A 210 27.20 8.08 8.78
CA LYS A 210 26.55 6.79 8.58
C LYS A 210 25.09 6.82 8.97
N VAL A 211 24.30 6.06 8.22
CA VAL A 211 22.91 5.73 8.52
C VAL A 211 22.78 4.21 8.62
N ARG A 212 22.06 3.72 9.63
CA ARG A 212 21.77 2.29 9.80
C ARG A 212 20.34 2.09 10.26
N VAL A 213 19.66 1.12 9.67
CA VAL A 213 18.34 0.69 10.17
C VAL A 213 18.54 -0.12 11.44
N GLY A 214 17.91 0.32 12.52
CA GLY A 214 17.99 -0.29 13.83
C GLY A 214 19.20 0.15 14.67
N GLY A 215 19.00 0.29 15.98
CA GLY A 215 20.04 0.70 16.92
C GLY A 215 19.56 0.70 18.37
N SER A 216 20.40 1.24 19.26
CA SER A 216 20.05 1.51 20.66
C SER A 216 20.73 2.79 21.12
N ASP A 217 20.03 3.60 21.91
CA ASP A 217 20.57 4.84 22.51
C ASP A 217 21.18 5.75 21.43
N ALA A 218 20.42 5.99 20.36
CA ALA A 218 20.88 6.61 19.14
C ALA A 218 19.96 7.74 18.69
N TRP A 219 20.56 8.71 17.99
CA TRP A 219 19.81 9.69 17.21
C TRP A 219 19.29 9.01 15.95
N TYR A 220 18.04 9.26 15.58
CA TYR A 220 17.42 8.68 14.40
C TYR A 220 16.75 9.74 13.54
N MET A 221 16.64 9.47 12.24
CA MET A 221 15.99 10.33 11.25
C MET A 221 14.48 10.38 11.49
N ILE A 222 13.92 11.58 11.63
CA ILE A 222 12.48 11.79 11.78
C ILE A 222 12.11 13.20 11.30
N GLY A 223 11.00 13.36 10.58
CA GLY A 223 10.50 14.68 10.18
C GLY A 223 11.00 15.17 8.83
N HIS A 224 11.55 16.39 8.80
CA HIS A 224 11.92 17.09 7.57
C HIS A 224 13.44 17.08 7.32
N ALA A 225 13.80 17.12 6.05
CA ALA A 225 15.16 17.41 5.63
C ALA A 225 15.23 18.80 4.99
N TYR A 226 16.43 19.37 4.95
CA TYR A 226 16.72 20.55 4.16
C TYR A 226 17.89 20.24 3.23
N PHE A 227 17.72 20.53 1.94
CA PHE A 227 18.78 20.44 0.95
C PHE A 227 19.28 21.86 0.65
N ASP A 228 20.59 22.06 0.73
CA ASP A 228 21.21 23.25 0.17
C ASP A 228 21.55 23.03 -1.31
N ARG A 229 21.98 24.09 -2.01
CA ARG A 229 22.26 24.01 -3.45
C ARG A 229 23.33 22.97 -3.82
N GLU A 230 24.32 22.76 -2.97
CA GLU A 230 25.41 21.81 -3.23
C GLU A 230 24.88 20.38 -3.13
N PHE A 231 24.17 20.07 -2.04
CA PHE A 231 23.49 18.79 -1.86
C PHE A 231 22.48 18.53 -2.98
N SER A 232 21.60 19.49 -3.28
CA SER A 232 20.57 19.37 -4.31
C SER A 232 21.15 19.06 -5.69
N THR A 233 22.26 19.73 -6.05
CA THR A 233 22.93 19.50 -7.34
C THR A 233 23.47 18.09 -7.41
N ARG A 234 24.21 17.64 -6.38
CA ARG A 234 24.82 16.31 -6.38
C ARG A 234 23.78 15.20 -6.28
N PHE A 235 22.77 15.38 -5.44
CA PHE A 235 21.68 14.43 -5.27
C PHE A 235 20.88 14.24 -6.56
N ARG A 236 20.62 15.32 -7.31
CA ARG A 236 19.97 15.23 -8.63
C ARG A 236 20.76 14.36 -9.59
N GLU A 237 22.08 14.55 -9.68
CA GLU A 237 22.94 13.75 -10.57
C GLU A 237 22.89 12.26 -10.23
N ILE A 238 22.93 11.93 -8.93
CA ILE A 238 22.81 10.55 -8.44
C ILE A 238 21.43 9.98 -8.77
N LEU A 239 20.37 10.72 -8.43
CA LEU A 239 19.00 10.29 -8.66
C LEU A 239 18.74 10.01 -10.14
N GLU A 240 19.15 10.91 -11.04
CA GLU A 240 18.99 10.73 -12.49
C GLU A 240 19.78 9.54 -13.03
N ALA A 241 20.99 9.28 -12.50
CA ALA A 241 21.81 8.15 -12.92
C ALA A 241 21.25 6.80 -12.48
N GLU A 242 20.61 6.75 -11.30
CA GLU A 242 20.18 5.51 -10.67
C GLU A 242 18.67 5.24 -10.76
N TYR A 243 17.87 6.22 -11.18
CA TYR A 243 16.41 6.13 -11.15
C TYR A 243 15.88 4.88 -11.88
N ASP A 244 16.36 4.63 -13.09
CA ASP A 244 15.87 3.53 -13.94
C ASP A 244 16.52 2.16 -13.62
N LEU A 245 17.40 2.10 -12.62
CA LEU A 245 17.99 0.83 -12.20
C LEU A 245 16.97 -0.01 -11.42
N PRO A 246 16.88 -1.34 -11.68
CA PRO A 246 15.92 -2.20 -11.00
C PRO A 246 16.01 -2.17 -9.47
N GLN A 247 17.22 -2.09 -8.91
CA GLN A 247 17.45 -2.05 -7.46
C GLN A 247 17.02 -0.73 -6.80
N THR A 248 16.74 0.31 -7.58
CA THR A 248 16.32 1.63 -7.08
C THR A 248 14.80 1.75 -6.98
N ARG A 249 14.05 0.81 -7.57
CA ARG A 249 12.59 0.88 -7.68
C ARG A 249 11.88 1.00 -6.32
N ASP A 250 12.35 0.20 -5.35
CA ASP A 250 11.72 0.10 -4.02
C ASP A 250 12.35 1.02 -2.96
N LYS A 251 13.45 1.71 -3.31
CA LYS A 251 14.20 2.58 -2.41
C LYS A 251 13.47 3.89 -2.12
N LEU A 252 13.53 4.33 -0.87
CA LEU A 252 13.28 5.70 -0.47
C LEU A 252 14.41 6.62 -1.00
N TRP A 253 14.18 7.93 -1.04
CA TRP A 253 15.25 8.88 -1.33
C TRP A 253 16.30 8.87 -0.20
N GLU A 254 15.87 8.57 1.03
CA GLU A 254 16.75 8.35 2.18
C GLU A 254 17.69 7.16 1.98
N ASP A 255 17.26 6.07 1.33
CA ASP A 255 18.14 4.94 0.97
C ASP A 255 19.25 5.42 0.03
N LEU A 256 18.91 6.22 -0.99
CA LEU A 256 19.89 6.79 -1.91
C LEU A 256 20.86 7.72 -1.18
N TYR A 257 20.37 8.52 -0.22
CA TYR A 257 21.26 9.33 0.62
C TYR A 257 22.23 8.45 1.43
N ALA A 258 21.74 7.39 2.06
CA ALA A 258 22.56 6.48 2.85
C ALA A 258 23.63 5.75 2.01
N ASP A 259 23.28 5.33 0.80
CA ASP A 259 24.21 4.67 -0.14
C ASP A 259 25.32 5.61 -0.62
N HIS A 260 25.02 6.91 -0.76
CA HIS A 260 25.95 7.94 -1.25
C HIS A 260 26.42 8.90 -0.15
N ILE A 261 26.43 8.47 1.11
CA ILE A 261 26.70 9.34 2.26
C ILE A 261 28.08 10.03 2.23
N ASN A 262 29.04 9.43 1.53
CA ASN A 262 30.37 9.99 1.35
C ASN A 262 30.40 11.16 0.34
N GLU A 263 29.43 11.21 -0.55
CA GLU A 263 29.31 12.18 -1.65
C GLU A 263 28.33 13.31 -1.31
N LEU A 264 27.46 13.08 -0.32
CA LEU A 264 26.39 13.97 0.08
C LEU A 264 26.65 14.52 1.49
N ASP A 265 26.97 15.80 1.57
CA ASP A 265 27.32 16.46 2.82
C ASP A 265 26.06 17.02 3.51
N MET A 266 25.69 16.42 4.63
CA MET A 266 24.48 16.76 5.39
C MET A 266 24.77 16.69 6.89
N GLN A 267 24.26 17.67 7.63
CA GLN A 267 24.39 17.78 9.08
C GLN A 267 23.22 17.10 9.81
N ILE A 268 23.42 16.71 11.06
CA ILE A 268 22.30 16.37 11.94
C ILE A 268 21.68 17.65 12.52
N ARG A 269 20.34 17.75 12.52
CA ARG A 269 19.62 18.78 13.29
C ARG A 269 18.83 18.12 14.42
N ARG A 270 19.28 18.33 15.66
CA ARG A 270 18.72 17.69 16.84
C ARG A 270 17.49 18.44 17.37
N TYR A 271 16.47 17.69 17.74
CA TYR A 271 15.28 18.19 18.42
C TYR A 271 15.11 17.45 19.76
N ASP A 272 14.61 18.17 20.77
CA ASP A 272 14.28 17.58 22.08
C ASP A 272 12.96 16.80 21.97
N PRO A 273 12.95 15.49 22.23
CA PRO A 273 11.73 14.69 22.10
C PRO A 273 10.74 14.94 23.25
N PRO A 274 9.41 14.88 22.99
CA PRO A 274 8.78 14.77 21.66
C PRO A 274 8.50 16.16 21.06
N THR A 275 9.09 16.47 19.90
CA THR A 275 8.79 17.71 19.13
C THR A 275 8.20 17.37 17.76
N ILE A 276 8.68 16.28 17.16
CA ILE A 276 8.26 15.79 15.85
C ILE A 276 7.52 14.47 16.05
N HIS A 277 6.29 14.38 15.55
CA HIS A 277 5.50 13.16 15.61
C HIS A 277 5.26 12.63 14.20
N GLU A 278 5.58 11.35 14.01
CA GLU A 278 5.23 10.58 12.81
C GLU A 278 4.45 9.35 13.27
N PHE A 279 3.19 9.24 12.85
CA PHE A 279 2.32 8.17 13.32
C PHE A 279 2.40 6.96 12.39
N ASP A 280 2.98 5.85 12.81
CA ASP A 280 3.11 4.65 11.98
C ASP A 280 1.89 3.73 12.05
N SER A 281 1.07 3.92 13.08
CA SER A 281 -0.15 3.16 13.33
C SER A 281 -1.29 4.06 13.83
N LEU A 282 -2.52 3.54 13.75
CA LEU A 282 -3.69 4.20 14.36
C LEU A 282 -3.59 4.24 15.88
N ASP A 283 -2.94 3.27 16.49
CA ASP A 283 -2.73 3.23 17.94
C ASP A 283 -1.80 4.34 18.42
N GLU A 284 -0.70 4.61 17.71
CA GLU A 284 0.17 5.75 18.01
C GLU A 284 -0.56 7.08 17.90
N LEU A 285 -1.34 7.26 16.84
CA LEU A 285 -2.13 8.47 16.64
C LEU A 285 -3.14 8.63 17.76
N ARG A 286 -3.86 7.56 18.15
CA ARG A 286 -4.79 7.57 19.28
C ARG A 286 -4.10 7.85 20.61
N ASN A 287 -2.90 7.33 20.85
CA ASN A 287 -2.14 7.63 22.07
C ASN A 287 -1.79 9.12 22.15
N PHE A 288 -1.53 9.76 21.01
CA PHE A 288 -1.23 11.19 20.93
C PHE A 288 -2.49 12.09 21.01
N ASP A 289 -3.59 11.66 20.39
CA ASP A 289 -4.91 12.29 20.41
C ASP A 289 -5.99 11.25 20.77
N PRO A 290 -6.28 11.05 22.08
CA PRO A 290 -7.24 10.03 22.53
C PRO A 290 -8.66 10.20 21.99
N LEU A 291 -9.03 11.41 21.56
CA LEU A 291 -10.35 11.72 20.99
C LEU A 291 -10.36 11.58 19.45
N PHE A 292 -9.27 11.11 18.85
CA PHE A 292 -9.17 11.00 17.40
C PHE A 292 -10.28 10.13 16.80
N LEU A 293 -10.47 8.91 17.31
CA LEU A 293 -11.46 7.98 16.77
C LEU A 293 -12.90 8.46 16.99
N GLU A 294 -13.16 9.14 18.11
CA GLU A 294 -14.49 9.72 18.39
C GLU A 294 -14.83 10.84 17.42
N ASN A 295 -13.84 11.67 17.07
CA ASN A 295 -13.99 12.78 16.12
C ASN A 295 -13.75 12.37 14.67
N LEU A 296 -13.40 11.11 14.42
CA LEU A 296 -13.15 10.59 13.09
C LEU A 296 -14.48 10.40 12.35
N ASP A 297 -14.69 11.27 11.37
CA ASP A 297 -15.72 11.12 10.35
C ASP A 297 -15.28 10.05 9.34
N SER A 298 -15.75 8.81 9.57
CA SER A 298 -15.43 7.63 8.78
C SER A 298 -16.65 6.71 8.65
N GLU A 299 -17.16 6.54 7.43
CA GLU A 299 -18.31 5.68 7.17
C GLU A 299 -17.95 4.21 7.46
N ILE A 300 -16.68 3.84 7.30
CA ILE A 300 -16.19 2.48 7.61
C ILE A 300 -16.34 2.18 9.09
N PHE A 301 -15.86 3.07 9.97
CA PHE A 301 -15.96 2.89 11.42
C PHE A 301 -17.43 2.95 11.88
N ASP A 302 -18.23 3.85 11.32
CA ASP A 302 -19.66 3.91 11.60
C ASP A 302 -20.38 2.60 11.23
N ASN A 303 -20.00 2.00 10.11
CA ASN A 303 -20.51 0.70 9.69
C ASN A 303 -20.06 -0.42 10.64
N ILE A 304 -18.80 -0.45 11.09
CA ILE A 304 -18.30 -1.44 12.06
C ILE A 304 -19.10 -1.36 13.37
N VAL A 305 -19.25 -0.15 13.92
CA VAL A 305 -20.06 0.13 15.13
C VAL A 305 -21.48 -0.35 14.95
N THR A 306 -22.12 -0.03 13.81
CA THR A 306 -23.50 -0.44 13.54
C THR A 306 -23.65 -1.95 13.42
N VAL A 307 -22.69 -2.62 12.78
CA VAL A 307 -22.74 -4.07 12.50
C VAL A 307 -22.44 -4.90 13.76
N LEU A 308 -21.46 -4.48 14.55
CA LEU A 308 -21.01 -5.21 15.73
C LEU A 308 -21.69 -4.76 17.02
N GLY A 309 -22.29 -3.57 17.05
CA GLY A 309 -22.91 -3.01 18.25
C GLY A 309 -21.89 -2.57 19.30
N CYS A 310 -20.65 -2.27 18.90
CA CYS A 310 -19.56 -1.80 19.76
C CYS A 310 -19.40 -0.28 19.68
N GLU A 311 -18.65 0.33 20.59
CA GLU A 311 -18.26 1.74 20.49
C GLU A 311 -17.00 1.93 19.63
N LYS A 312 -16.81 3.11 19.00
CA LYS A 312 -15.59 3.41 18.22
C LYS A 312 -14.31 3.27 19.05
N SER A 313 -14.38 3.57 20.35
CA SER A 313 -13.27 3.46 21.29
C SER A 313 -12.81 2.02 21.54
N GLU A 314 -13.67 1.02 21.28
CA GLU A 314 -13.33 -0.40 21.45
C GLU A 314 -12.45 -0.95 20.32
N ILE A 315 -12.47 -0.28 19.16
CA ILE A 315 -11.74 -0.71 17.97
C ILE A 315 -10.24 -0.50 18.19
N ARG A 316 -9.47 -1.58 18.12
CA ARG A 316 -8.04 -1.66 18.45
C ARG A 316 -7.30 -2.56 17.46
N ASP A 317 -5.95 -2.53 17.53
CA ASP A 317 -5.05 -3.45 16.80
C ASP A 317 -5.35 -3.53 15.30
N VAL A 318 -5.56 -2.37 14.69
CA VAL A 318 -5.95 -2.29 13.29
C VAL A 318 -4.72 -2.40 12.39
N TYR A 319 -4.68 -3.41 11.53
CA TYR A 319 -3.58 -3.58 10.57
C TYR A 319 -4.02 -4.24 9.26
N PRO A 320 -3.37 -3.94 8.13
CA PRO A 320 -3.70 -4.55 6.85
C PRO A 320 -3.32 -6.05 6.81
N LEU A 321 -4.19 -6.86 6.20
CA LEU A 321 -3.92 -8.27 5.91
C LEU A 321 -3.38 -8.40 4.48
N LYS A 322 -2.21 -9.02 4.33
CA LYS A 322 -1.50 -9.14 3.03
C LYS A 322 -1.98 -10.32 2.16
N GLN A 323 -3.07 -11.01 2.51
CA GLN A 323 -3.53 -12.20 1.79
C GLN A 323 -4.69 -11.87 0.86
N GLY A 324 -4.50 -12.10 -0.45
CA GLY A 324 -5.49 -11.90 -1.51
C GLY A 324 -4.96 -11.02 -2.64
N LEU A 325 -5.33 -11.34 -3.90
CA LEU A 325 -4.85 -10.63 -5.09
C LEU A 325 -5.65 -9.34 -5.40
N THR A 326 -6.90 -9.24 -4.94
CA THR A 326 -7.86 -8.23 -5.43
C THR A 326 -8.48 -7.35 -4.35
N ASN A 327 -8.41 -7.74 -3.07
CA ASN A 327 -9.22 -7.16 -2.00
C ASN A 327 -8.38 -6.49 -0.90
N LEU A 328 -8.78 -5.27 -0.52
CA LEU A 328 -8.19 -4.52 0.58
C LEU A 328 -8.83 -4.98 1.90
N SER A 329 -8.11 -5.81 2.67
CA SER A 329 -8.61 -6.35 3.94
C SER A 329 -7.76 -5.85 5.12
N CYS A 330 -8.39 -5.56 6.25
CA CYS A 330 -7.71 -5.26 7.50
C CYS A 330 -8.30 -6.05 8.67
N HIS A 331 -7.42 -6.40 9.61
CA HIS A 331 -7.77 -6.92 10.91
C HIS A 331 -8.12 -5.77 11.85
N PHE A 332 -8.99 -6.02 12.84
CA PHE A 332 -9.18 -5.18 14.02
C PHE A 332 -9.78 -6.00 15.18
N THR A 333 -9.59 -5.54 16.41
CA THR A 333 -10.17 -6.13 17.63
C THR A 333 -11.26 -5.24 18.23
N THR A 334 -12.23 -5.85 18.91
CA THR A 334 -13.19 -5.21 19.83
C THR A 334 -13.21 -6.00 21.15
N ASP A 335 -14.01 -5.59 22.14
CA ASP A 335 -14.16 -6.37 23.37
C ASP A 335 -14.80 -7.76 23.12
N ASP A 336 -15.55 -7.91 22.02
CA ASP A 336 -16.23 -9.15 21.65
C ASP A 336 -15.39 -10.13 20.80
N GLY A 337 -14.21 -9.71 20.35
CA GLY A 337 -13.28 -10.56 19.62
C GLY A 337 -12.51 -9.89 18.48
N GLU A 338 -11.99 -10.71 17.57
CA GLU A 338 -11.16 -10.31 16.44
C GLU A 338 -11.94 -10.41 15.12
N TRP A 339 -11.74 -9.45 14.24
CA TRP A 339 -12.56 -9.27 13.05
C TRP A 339 -11.70 -8.91 11.83
N VAL A 340 -12.28 -9.16 10.66
CA VAL A 340 -11.75 -8.75 9.36
C VAL A 340 -12.75 -7.83 8.70
N TYR A 341 -12.31 -6.62 8.36
CA TYR A 341 -13.03 -5.73 7.47
C TYR A 341 -12.45 -5.86 6.07
N ARG A 342 -13.30 -6.04 5.06
CA ARG A 342 -12.91 -6.04 3.65
C ARG A 342 -13.59 -4.91 2.91
N HIS A 343 -12.77 -4.10 2.26
CA HIS A 343 -13.16 -3.06 1.34
C HIS A 343 -13.01 -3.58 -0.11
N PRO A 344 -13.98 -3.35 -1.00
CA PRO A 344 -13.86 -3.80 -2.38
C PRO A 344 -12.69 -3.11 -3.07
N GLY A 345 -11.94 -3.85 -3.89
CA GLY A 345 -10.92 -3.28 -4.75
C GLY A 345 -11.52 -2.33 -5.80
N VAL A 346 -10.79 -1.27 -6.15
CA VAL A 346 -11.17 -0.32 -7.21
C VAL A 346 -11.30 -1.07 -8.54
N GLY A 347 -12.40 -0.87 -9.27
CA GLY A 347 -12.63 -1.51 -10.57
C GLY A 347 -13.25 -2.91 -10.51
N THR A 348 -13.49 -3.46 -9.31
CA THR A 348 -14.17 -4.76 -9.15
C THR A 348 -15.67 -4.70 -9.43
N GLU A 349 -16.24 -3.51 -9.62
CA GLU A 349 -17.69 -3.31 -9.84
C GLU A 349 -18.18 -3.94 -11.15
N LEU A 350 -17.28 -4.12 -12.12
CA LEU A 350 -17.58 -4.75 -13.41
C LEU A 350 -17.47 -6.28 -13.38
N LEU A 351 -16.81 -6.84 -12.36
CA LEU A 351 -16.48 -8.28 -12.28
C LEU A 351 -17.35 -9.03 -11.26
N VAL A 352 -17.78 -8.34 -10.19
CA VAL A 352 -18.45 -8.99 -9.04
C VAL A 352 -19.90 -8.52 -8.89
N ASP A 353 -20.84 -9.48 -8.94
CA ASP A 353 -22.23 -9.23 -8.52
C ASP A 353 -22.34 -9.33 -7.00
N ARG A 354 -22.28 -8.17 -6.34
CA ARG A 354 -22.32 -8.06 -4.88
C ARG A 354 -23.61 -8.59 -4.24
N LYS A 355 -24.73 -8.63 -4.98
CA LYS A 355 -25.98 -9.23 -4.46
C LYS A 355 -25.90 -10.75 -4.50
N ALA A 356 -25.35 -11.31 -5.58
CA ALA A 356 -25.12 -12.74 -5.69
C ALA A 356 -24.10 -13.21 -4.64
N GLU A 357 -22.98 -12.49 -4.47
CA GLU A 357 -21.97 -12.75 -3.44
C GLU A 357 -22.61 -12.78 -2.04
N LYS A 358 -23.41 -11.77 -1.67
CA LYS A 358 -24.11 -11.75 -0.39
C LYS A 358 -25.00 -12.99 -0.19
N THR A 359 -25.75 -13.37 -1.21
CA THR A 359 -26.65 -14.54 -1.15
C THR A 359 -25.84 -15.84 -0.99
N ALA A 360 -24.69 -15.93 -1.66
CA ALA A 360 -23.77 -17.06 -1.53
C ALA A 360 -23.17 -17.13 -0.12
N LEU A 361 -22.73 -16.01 0.47
CA LEU A 361 -22.23 -15.93 1.84
C LEU A 361 -23.29 -16.37 2.87
N GLU A 362 -24.53 -15.90 2.74
CA GLU A 362 -25.65 -16.32 3.60
C GLU A 362 -25.97 -17.82 3.46
N THR A 363 -25.86 -18.36 2.24
CA THR A 363 -26.01 -19.78 1.96
C THR A 363 -24.88 -20.59 2.58
N ALA A 364 -23.63 -20.19 2.38
CA ALA A 364 -22.44 -20.83 2.94
C ALA A 364 -22.52 -20.90 4.47
N ARG A 365 -22.94 -19.82 5.11
CA ARG A 365 -23.17 -19.79 6.56
C ARG A 365 -24.26 -20.77 6.99
N THR A 366 -25.39 -20.80 6.29
CA THR A 366 -26.51 -21.71 6.61
C THR A 366 -26.10 -23.17 6.44
N LEU A 367 -25.28 -23.46 5.44
CA LEU A 367 -24.73 -24.79 5.19
C LEU A 367 -23.59 -25.14 6.14
N GLY A 368 -23.07 -24.21 6.96
CA GLY A 368 -21.90 -24.44 7.80
C GLY A 368 -20.60 -24.64 7.00
N LEU A 369 -20.50 -23.99 5.85
CA LEU A 369 -19.29 -23.93 5.00
C LEU A 369 -18.43 -22.71 5.33
N ASP A 370 -19.04 -21.63 5.80
CA ASP A 370 -18.36 -20.40 6.26
C ASP A 370 -19.00 -19.92 7.56
N SER A 371 -18.33 -20.16 8.68
CA SER A 371 -18.75 -19.67 10.01
C SER A 371 -18.25 -18.26 10.31
N THR A 372 -17.34 -17.73 9.49
CA THR A 372 -16.71 -16.42 9.69
C THR A 372 -17.63 -15.28 9.29
N PHE A 373 -18.53 -15.49 8.34
CA PHE A 373 -19.38 -14.43 7.77
C PHE A 373 -20.30 -13.74 8.80
N VAL A 374 -20.11 -12.44 9.00
CA VAL A 374 -20.93 -11.60 9.89
C VAL A 374 -21.90 -10.73 9.08
N PHE A 375 -21.38 -9.97 8.12
CA PHE A 375 -22.16 -8.95 7.40
C PHE A 375 -21.59 -8.65 6.01
N ALA A 376 -22.48 -8.33 5.06
CA ALA A 376 -22.13 -7.77 3.76
C ALA A 376 -23.09 -6.63 3.36
N ASN A 377 -22.52 -5.53 2.87
CA ASN A 377 -23.24 -4.42 2.26
C ASN A 377 -23.09 -4.49 0.74
N PRO A 378 -24.10 -4.98 -0.02
CA PRO A 378 -23.97 -5.17 -1.46
C PRO A 378 -23.95 -3.86 -2.25
N ARG A 379 -24.32 -2.71 -1.66
CA ARG A 379 -24.25 -1.41 -2.33
C ARG A 379 -22.85 -0.81 -2.26
N ARG A 380 -22.19 -0.96 -1.11
CA ARG A 380 -20.84 -0.44 -0.87
C ARG A 380 -19.74 -1.48 -1.12
N GLY A 381 -20.08 -2.76 -1.23
CA GLY A 381 -19.15 -3.89 -1.36
C GLY A 381 -18.43 -4.27 -0.07
N TRP A 382 -18.80 -3.68 1.08
CA TRP A 382 -18.15 -3.92 2.36
C TRP A 382 -18.52 -5.26 2.96
N LYS A 383 -17.55 -5.92 3.61
CA LYS A 383 -17.78 -7.16 4.35
C LYS A 383 -17.11 -7.10 5.72
N VAL A 384 -17.76 -7.73 6.69
CA VAL A 384 -17.23 -7.98 8.03
C VAL A 384 -17.29 -9.49 8.28
N SER A 385 -16.17 -10.06 8.71
CA SER A 385 -16.03 -11.47 9.09
C SER A 385 -15.33 -11.60 10.45
N ARG A 386 -15.53 -12.72 11.13
CA ARG A 386 -14.69 -13.11 12.28
C ARG A 386 -13.29 -13.44 11.80
N PHE A 387 -12.27 -13.02 12.54
CA PHE A 387 -10.90 -13.43 12.28
C PHE A 387 -10.64 -14.82 12.83
N VAL A 388 -9.96 -15.68 12.05
CA VAL A 388 -9.61 -17.04 12.47
C VAL A 388 -8.15 -17.05 12.90
N THR A 389 -7.92 -17.06 14.21
CA THR A 389 -6.56 -17.03 14.79
C THR A 389 -5.80 -18.32 14.49
N ASN A 390 -4.51 -18.20 14.16
CA ASN A 390 -3.61 -19.34 13.93
C ASN A 390 -4.14 -20.35 12.88
N CYS A 391 -4.90 -19.89 11.88
CA CYS A 391 -5.34 -20.75 10.80
C CYS A 391 -4.18 -21.13 9.88
N ARG A 392 -4.32 -22.28 9.22
CA ARG A 392 -3.47 -22.71 8.12
C ARG A 392 -4.33 -22.96 6.89
N ASN A 393 -3.71 -22.91 5.72
CA ASN A 393 -4.37 -23.31 4.49
C ASN A 393 -4.56 -24.83 4.46
N LEU A 394 -5.55 -25.27 3.70
CA LEU A 394 -5.83 -26.69 3.50
C LEU A 394 -4.66 -27.38 2.76
N ASP A 395 -4.21 -28.52 3.29
CA ASP A 395 -3.16 -29.32 2.66
C ASP A 395 -3.75 -30.40 1.75
N VAL A 396 -3.62 -30.19 0.44
CA VAL A 396 -4.11 -31.11 -0.60
C VAL A 396 -3.30 -32.40 -0.75
N HIS A 397 -2.19 -32.53 -0.03
CA HIS A 397 -1.41 -33.76 0.05
C HIS A 397 -1.89 -34.69 1.17
N ASP A 398 -2.68 -34.18 2.11
CA ASP A 398 -3.41 -34.95 3.10
C ASP A 398 -4.75 -35.44 2.50
N ASP A 399 -4.92 -36.76 2.38
CA ASP A 399 -6.12 -37.37 1.79
C ASP A 399 -7.39 -37.06 2.59
N ALA A 400 -7.30 -36.86 3.91
CA ALA A 400 -8.45 -36.52 4.74
C ALA A 400 -8.90 -35.07 4.50
N GLN A 401 -7.95 -34.14 4.37
CA GLN A 401 -8.23 -32.74 4.04
C GLN A 401 -8.72 -32.59 2.59
N LEU A 402 -8.15 -33.35 1.65
CA LEU A 402 -8.66 -33.43 0.28
C LEU A 402 -10.11 -33.94 0.25
N ALA A 403 -10.41 -34.98 1.05
CA ALA A 403 -11.76 -35.50 1.17
C ALA A 403 -12.72 -34.44 1.72
N GLN A 404 -12.29 -33.70 2.76
CA GLN A 404 -13.08 -32.63 3.36
C GLN A 404 -13.41 -31.52 2.36
N ALA A 405 -12.43 -31.05 1.59
CA ALA A 405 -12.68 -30.06 0.52
C ALA A 405 -13.73 -30.57 -0.48
N MET A 406 -13.54 -31.77 -1.02
CA MET A 406 -14.48 -32.33 -2.01
C MET A 406 -15.89 -32.55 -1.46
N GLN A 407 -16.01 -32.93 -0.18
CA GLN A 407 -17.29 -33.05 0.50
C GLN A 407 -17.96 -31.69 0.76
N MET A 408 -17.17 -30.64 1.03
CA MET A 408 -17.68 -29.26 1.13
C MET A 408 -18.22 -28.78 -0.21
N ALA A 409 -17.49 -28.99 -1.33
CA ALA A 409 -17.98 -28.68 -2.68
C ALA A 409 -19.31 -29.41 -2.95
N ARG A 410 -19.37 -30.71 -2.68
CA ARG A 410 -20.60 -31.49 -2.88
C ARG A 410 -21.78 -30.95 -2.08
N ARG A 411 -21.58 -30.61 -0.80
CA ARG A 411 -22.64 -30.03 0.05
C ARG A 411 -23.16 -28.70 -0.51
N LEU A 412 -22.27 -27.88 -1.07
CA LEU A 412 -22.66 -26.65 -1.75
C LEU A 412 -23.50 -26.96 -3.00
N HIS A 413 -23.02 -27.84 -3.86
CA HIS A 413 -23.66 -28.18 -5.13
C HIS A 413 -25.03 -28.86 -4.94
N GLU A 414 -25.18 -29.69 -3.91
CA GLU A 414 -26.44 -30.38 -3.56
C GLU A 414 -27.39 -29.52 -2.69
N SER A 415 -27.02 -28.29 -2.34
CA SER A 415 -27.81 -27.43 -1.45
C SER A 415 -29.16 -26.99 -2.02
N GLY A 416 -29.32 -27.01 -3.36
CA GLY A 416 -30.49 -26.48 -4.06
C GLY A 416 -30.58 -24.95 -4.04
N ALA A 417 -29.60 -24.25 -3.48
CA ALA A 417 -29.56 -22.78 -3.46
C ALA A 417 -29.48 -22.20 -4.88
N LYS A 418 -30.12 -21.04 -5.07
CA LYS A 418 -30.15 -20.32 -6.35
C LYS A 418 -29.79 -18.86 -6.16
N VAL A 419 -28.90 -18.37 -7.01
CA VAL A 419 -28.53 -16.95 -7.10
C VAL A 419 -28.76 -16.45 -8.53
N ASN A 420 -28.86 -15.13 -8.72
CA ASN A 420 -29.15 -14.56 -10.03
C ASN A 420 -27.94 -14.55 -10.98
N ARG A 421 -26.73 -14.60 -10.43
CA ARG A 421 -25.49 -14.63 -11.22
C ARG A 421 -25.24 -16.04 -11.75
N PHE A 422 -24.88 -16.12 -13.02
CA PHE A 422 -24.35 -17.33 -13.65
C PHE A 422 -22.86 -17.14 -13.91
N PHE A 423 -22.10 -18.23 -13.83
CA PHE A 423 -20.68 -18.21 -14.13
C PHE A 423 -20.31 -19.35 -15.08
N SER A 424 -19.55 -19.01 -16.10
CA SER A 424 -19.03 -19.94 -17.09
C SER A 424 -17.61 -19.53 -17.44
N PHE A 425 -16.67 -20.46 -17.34
CA PHE A 425 -15.28 -20.22 -17.74
C PHE A 425 -15.19 -19.70 -19.18
N TYR A 426 -16.05 -20.18 -20.08
CA TYR A 426 -16.05 -19.71 -21.47
C TYR A 426 -16.43 -18.22 -21.55
N GLU A 427 -17.58 -17.83 -21.00
CA GLU A 427 -18.07 -16.45 -21.10
C GLU A 427 -17.16 -15.45 -20.37
N GLU A 428 -16.63 -15.85 -19.21
CA GLU A 428 -15.69 -15.05 -18.42
C GLU A 428 -14.37 -14.86 -19.16
N GLY A 429 -13.78 -15.93 -19.70
CA GLY A 429 -12.55 -15.85 -20.51
C GLY A 429 -12.73 -14.97 -21.75
N ARG A 430 -13.86 -15.09 -22.47
CA ARG A 430 -14.19 -14.17 -23.58
C ARG A 430 -14.37 -12.73 -23.10
N GLY A 431 -14.85 -12.54 -21.87
CA GLY A 431 -14.92 -11.23 -21.20
C GLY A 431 -13.55 -10.61 -20.99
N TYR A 432 -12.60 -11.38 -20.44
CA TYR A 432 -11.23 -10.94 -20.24
C TYR A 432 -10.52 -10.59 -21.55
N GLU A 433 -10.66 -11.41 -22.59
CA GLU A 433 -10.11 -11.10 -23.92
C GLU A 433 -10.66 -9.78 -24.49
N ARG A 434 -11.98 -9.56 -24.38
CA ARG A 434 -12.60 -8.30 -24.80
C ARG A 434 -12.07 -7.11 -24.01
N ALA A 435 -11.70 -7.31 -22.74
CA ALA A 435 -11.09 -6.27 -21.92
C ALA A 435 -9.65 -6.00 -22.39
N ILE A 436 -8.84 -7.03 -22.62
CA ILE A 436 -7.44 -6.88 -23.12
C ILE A 436 -7.43 -6.12 -24.44
N LEU A 437 -8.34 -6.42 -25.37
CA LEU A 437 -8.45 -5.76 -26.66
C LEU A 437 -8.72 -4.24 -26.59
N LYS A 438 -9.17 -3.71 -25.44
CA LYS A 438 -9.29 -2.26 -25.21
C LYS A 438 -7.94 -1.59 -24.97
N HIS A 439 -6.95 -2.35 -24.50
CA HIS A 439 -5.58 -1.87 -24.22
C HIS A 439 -4.64 -2.09 -25.41
N GLY A 440 -4.87 -3.12 -26.23
CA GLY A 440 -4.05 -3.40 -27.41
C GLY A 440 -4.33 -4.77 -28.03
N PRO A 441 -3.66 -5.13 -29.12
CA PRO A 441 -3.76 -6.47 -29.70
C PRO A 441 -3.18 -7.53 -28.75
N ILE A 442 -3.78 -8.72 -28.74
CA ILE A 442 -3.24 -9.87 -27.99
C ILE A 442 -2.20 -10.57 -28.87
N ASP A 443 -0.91 -10.39 -28.56
CA ASP A 443 0.21 -11.03 -29.26
C ASP A 443 0.79 -12.19 -28.43
N VAL A 444 -0.05 -13.22 -28.22
CA VAL A 444 0.32 -14.43 -27.46
C VAL A 444 0.31 -15.64 -28.39
N PRO A 445 1.47 -16.29 -28.62
CA PRO A 445 1.52 -17.52 -29.39
C PRO A 445 0.61 -18.61 -28.81
N ASP A 446 0.01 -19.42 -29.69
CA ASP A 446 -0.90 -20.53 -29.36
C ASP A 446 -2.27 -20.16 -28.74
N LEU A 447 -2.52 -18.92 -28.33
CA LEU A 447 -3.81 -18.54 -27.71
C LEU A 447 -4.99 -18.80 -28.64
N SER A 448 -4.88 -18.41 -29.91
CA SER A 448 -5.92 -18.64 -30.94
C SER A 448 -6.26 -20.13 -31.13
N GLU A 449 -5.28 -21.02 -30.99
CA GLU A 449 -5.51 -22.46 -31.01
C GLU A 449 -6.30 -22.89 -29.75
N MET A 450 -5.89 -22.42 -28.57
CA MET A 450 -6.60 -22.71 -27.31
C MET A 450 -8.03 -22.14 -27.33
N ASP A 451 -8.28 -20.97 -27.90
CA ASP A 451 -9.62 -20.38 -28.01
C ASP A 451 -10.53 -21.24 -28.88
N THR A 452 -9.98 -21.76 -29.98
CA THR A 452 -10.70 -22.67 -30.87
C THR A 452 -11.05 -23.97 -30.13
N GLN A 453 -10.10 -24.51 -29.38
CA GLN A 453 -10.30 -25.70 -28.55
C GLN A 453 -11.33 -25.45 -27.44
N ALA A 454 -11.24 -24.32 -26.73
CA ALA A 454 -12.16 -23.93 -25.67
C ALA A 454 -13.59 -23.74 -26.21
N ALA A 455 -13.75 -23.12 -27.39
CA ALA A 455 -15.05 -22.97 -28.04
C ALA A 455 -15.66 -24.31 -28.48
N GLU A 456 -14.85 -25.25 -28.96
CA GLU A 456 -15.31 -26.61 -29.28
C GLU A 456 -15.71 -27.37 -28.02
N LEU A 457 -14.86 -27.36 -26.99
CA LEU A 457 -15.06 -28.07 -25.75
C LEU A 457 -16.26 -27.53 -24.96
N ASN A 458 -16.45 -26.20 -24.92
CA ASN A 458 -17.59 -25.58 -24.26
C ASN A 458 -18.94 -26.07 -24.83
N ARG A 459 -19.04 -26.25 -26.15
CA ARG A 459 -20.26 -26.80 -26.77
C ARG A 459 -20.53 -28.24 -26.32
N MET A 460 -19.49 -29.04 -26.15
CA MET A 460 -19.61 -30.42 -25.68
C MET A 460 -19.97 -30.47 -24.19
N LEU A 461 -19.33 -29.64 -23.36
CA LEU A 461 -19.60 -29.54 -21.93
C LEU A 461 -21.03 -29.07 -21.65
N ILE A 462 -21.57 -28.11 -22.41
CA ILE A 462 -22.97 -27.69 -22.29
C ILE A 462 -23.94 -28.85 -22.63
N ALA A 463 -23.58 -29.71 -23.57
CA ALA A 463 -24.42 -30.84 -23.98
C ALA A 463 -24.34 -32.03 -23.01
N ASP A 464 -23.19 -32.26 -22.38
CA ASP A 464 -22.96 -33.34 -21.37
C ASP A 464 -23.32 -32.88 -19.94
N GLY A 465 -23.42 -31.57 -19.72
CA GLY A 465 -23.65 -30.95 -18.42
C GLY A 465 -25.08 -31.08 -17.90
N GLY A 466 -25.23 -31.01 -16.58
CA GLY A 466 -26.52 -30.98 -15.90
C GLY A 466 -27.05 -29.56 -15.66
N ASP A 467 -28.15 -29.47 -14.93
CA ASP A 467 -28.69 -28.17 -14.48
C ASP A 467 -27.65 -27.41 -13.63
N PRO A 468 -27.49 -26.08 -13.81
CA PRO A 468 -26.56 -25.30 -13.01
C PRO A 468 -26.88 -25.36 -11.51
N VAL A 469 -25.82 -25.52 -10.71
CA VAL A 469 -25.82 -25.52 -9.25
C VAL A 469 -25.04 -24.31 -8.72
N LEU A 470 -25.23 -23.96 -7.46
CA LEU A 470 -24.41 -22.92 -6.85
C LEU A 470 -22.98 -23.46 -6.69
N CYS A 471 -22.00 -22.78 -7.27
CA CYS A 471 -20.57 -23.09 -7.13
C CYS A 471 -19.83 -21.89 -6.52
N HIS A 472 -18.69 -22.16 -5.89
CA HIS A 472 -17.79 -21.12 -5.38
C HIS A 472 -17.07 -20.40 -6.52
N ASN A 473 -16.72 -21.15 -7.57
CA ASN A 473 -15.93 -20.83 -8.76
C ASN A 473 -14.46 -20.46 -8.51
N ASP A 474 -14.11 -19.98 -7.31
CA ASP A 474 -12.73 -19.73 -6.88
C ASP A 474 -12.25 -20.73 -5.81
N PHE A 475 -12.44 -22.02 -6.07
CA PHE A 475 -12.33 -23.08 -5.07
C PHE A 475 -10.90 -23.65 -4.98
N PHE A 476 -10.05 -23.16 -4.07
CA PHE A 476 -8.65 -23.62 -3.90
C PHE A 476 -8.08 -23.32 -2.50
N SER A 477 -6.92 -23.87 -2.15
CA SER A 477 -6.38 -23.96 -0.78
C SER A 477 -6.27 -22.63 -0.03
N LEU A 478 -5.98 -21.52 -0.72
CA LEU A 478 -5.88 -20.19 -0.09
C LEU A 478 -7.21 -19.69 0.47
N ASN A 479 -8.33 -20.22 -0.03
CA ASN A 479 -9.67 -19.87 0.41
C ASN A 479 -10.19 -20.82 1.52
N PHE A 480 -9.39 -21.79 1.98
CA PHE A 480 -9.72 -22.65 3.11
C PHE A 480 -8.94 -22.27 4.36
N LEU A 481 -9.65 -21.84 5.39
CA LEU A 481 -9.08 -21.58 6.71
C LEU A 481 -9.28 -22.81 7.60
N VAL A 482 -8.21 -23.56 7.83
CA VAL A 482 -8.18 -24.68 8.78
C VAL A 482 -7.74 -24.14 10.14
N SER A 483 -8.68 -24.10 11.08
CA SER A 483 -8.43 -23.67 12.45
C SER A 483 -7.71 -24.75 13.28
N GLY A 484 -7.21 -24.37 14.47
CA GLY A 484 -6.40 -25.25 15.32
C GLY A 484 -7.13 -26.49 15.85
N ASP A 485 -8.47 -26.47 15.90
CA ASP A 485 -9.30 -27.62 16.28
C ASP A 485 -9.72 -28.50 15.09
N GLY A 486 -9.30 -28.13 13.87
CA GLY A 486 -9.60 -28.83 12.63
C GLY A 486 -10.89 -28.41 11.94
N HIS A 487 -11.64 -27.44 12.47
CA HIS A 487 -12.75 -26.82 11.73
C HIS A 487 -12.23 -26.08 10.50
N VAL A 488 -12.98 -26.17 9.39
CA VAL A 488 -12.59 -25.60 8.10
C VAL A 488 -13.68 -24.65 7.60
N ASP A 489 -13.28 -23.41 7.35
CA ASP A 489 -14.11 -22.40 6.70
C ASP A 489 -13.65 -22.19 5.25
N LEU A 490 -14.60 -22.18 4.32
CA LEU A 490 -14.40 -21.76 2.93
C LEU A 490 -14.81 -20.29 2.80
N ILE A 491 -13.84 -19.43 2.52
CA ILE A 491 -14.02 -17.98 2.43
C ILE A 491 -13.91 -17.50 0.98
N ASP A 492 -14.14 -16.20 0.77
CA ASP A 492 -13.97 -15.51 -0.52
C ASP A 492 -14.94 -15.86 -1.65
N TRP A 493 -16.23 -15.75 -1.35
CA TRP A 493 -17.35 -16.04 -2.24
C TRP A 493 -17.61 -15.02 -3.36
N GLU A 494 -16.63 -14.19 -3.74
CA GLU A 494 -16.84 -13.10 -4.72
C GLU A 494 -17.17 -13.60 -6.13
N TYR A 495 -16.63 -14.77 -6.50
CA TYR A 495 -16.92 -15.43 -7.77
C TYR A 495 -18.10 -16.40 -7.72
N ALA A 496 -18.81 -16.49 -6.58
CA ALA A 496 -19.91 -17.43 -6.44
C ALA A 496 -21.03 -17.17 -7.46
N GLY A 497 -21.62 -18.24 -7.98
CA GLY A 497 -22.60 -18.16 -9.05
C GLY A 497 -23.18 -19.51 -9.44
N MET A 498 -24.27 -19.49 -10.21
CA MET A 498 -24.87 -20.67 -10.83
C MET A 498 -23.98 -21.16 -11.97
N SER A 499 -23.42 -22.36 -11.82
CA SER A 499 -22.41 -22.92 -12.71
C SER A 499 -22.59 -24.43 -12.91
N ASP A 500 -21.78 -25.01 -13.78
CA ASP A 500 -21.55 -26.45 -13.80
C ASP A 500 -20.90 -26.90 -12.47
N TYR A 501 -21.35 -28.03 -11.90
CA TYR A 501 -20.81 -28.56 -10.64
C TYR A 501 -19.30 -28.85 -10.73
N ALA A 502 -18.79 -29.14 -11.93
CA ALA A 502 -17.39 -29.45 -12.15
C ALA A 502 -16.50 -28.19 -12.23
N ASN A 503 -17.05 -26.98 -12.15
CA ASN A 503 -16.25 -25.74 -12.14
C ASN A 503 -15.33 -25.65 -10.92
N ASP A 504 -15.86 -25.90 -9.71
CA ASP A 504 -15.07 -25.86 -8.48
C ASP A 504 -13.93 -26.88 -8.54
N PHE A 505 -14.20 -28.07 -9.07
CA PHE A 505 -13.18 -29.08 -9.30
C PHE A 505 -12.11 -28.63 -10.32
N GLY A 506 -12.53 -27.96 -11.39
CA GLY A 506 -11.64 -27.39 -12.41
C GLY A 506 -10.66 -26.39 -11.82
N THR A 507 -11.17 -25.36 -11.11
CA THR A 507 -10.32 -24.37 -10.43
C THR A 507 -9.40 -25.03 -9.40
N PHE A 508 -9.93 -25.94 -8.57
CA PHE A 508 -9.14 -26.65 -7.57
C PHE A 508 -7.97 -27.41 -8.18
N CYS A 509 -8.20 -28.17 -9.26
CA CYS A 509 -7.15 -28.95 -9.90
C CYS A 509 -6.02 -28.08 -10.47
N VAL A 510 -6.39 -26.95 -11.09
CA VAL A 510 -5.44 -26.02 -11.70
C VAL A 510 -4.60 -25.34 -10.62
N CYS A 511 -5.25 -24.75 -9.61
CA CYS A 511 -4.57 -23.98 -8.58
C CYS A 511 -3.69 -24.87 -7.67
N GLU A 512 -4.16 -26.07 -7.36
CA GLU A 512 -3.44 -27.04 -6.51
C GLU A 512 -2.46 -27.92 -7.29
N GLN A 513 -2.36 -27.71 -8.62
CA GLN A 513 -1.49 -28.44 -9.53
C GLN A 513 -1.61 -29.97 -9.38
N LEU A 514 -2.84 -30.48 -9.27
CA LEU A 514 -3.08 -31.90 -9.01
C LEU A 514 -2.61 -32.79 -10.17
N THR A 515 -2.04 -33.93 -9.85
CA THR A 515 -1.82 -35.00 -10.84
C THR A 515 -3.13 -35.71 -11.15
N GLU A 516 -3.29 -36.31 -12.33
CA GLU A 516 -4.52 -37.05 -12.69
C GLU A 516 -4.87 -38.16 -11.69
N LYS A 517 -3.87 -38.80 -11.07
CA LYS A 517 -4.10 -39.77 -9.99
C LYS A 517 -4.78 -39.11 -8.78
N LYS A 518 -4.33 -37.90 -8.39
CA LYS A 518 -4.97 -37.12 -7.33
C LYS A 518 -6.34 -36.58 -7.77
N MET A 519 -6.50 -36.16 -9.03
CA MET A 519 -7.80 -35.74 -9.58
C MET A 519 -8.83 -36.86 -9.46
N HIS A 520 -8.49 -38.09 -9.87
CA HIS A 520 -9.35 -39.26 -9.67
C HIS A 520 -9.69 -39.48 -8.20
N ARG A 521 -8.70 -39.39 -7.31
CA ARG A 521 -8.91 -39.56 -5.87
C ARG A 521 -9.85 -38.50 -5.28
N ALA A 522 -9.69 -37.25 -5.70
CA ALA A 522 -10.57 -36.15 -5.32
C ALA A 522 -12.02 -36.39 -5.79
N LEU A 523 -12.20 -36.85 -7.03
CA LEU A 523 -13.54 -37.23 -7.54
C LEU A 523 -14.14 -38.43 -6.81
N GLU A 524 -13.32 -39.40 -6.37
CA GLU A 524 -13.80 -40.49 -5.51
C GLU A 524 -14.40 -39.96 -4.21
N HIS A 525 -13.76 -38.97 -3.58
CA HIS A 525 -14.27 -38.31 -2.38
C HIS A 525 -15.54 -37.51 -2.67
N TYR A 526 -15.57 -36.75 -3.76
CA TYR A 526 -16.74 -35.98 -4.20
C TYR A 526 -17.94 -36.90 -4.43
N PHE A 527 -17.84 -37.86 -5.35
CA PHE A 527 -18.95 -38.76 -5.68
C PHE A 527 -19.24 -39.80 -4.59
N SER A 528 -18.33 -40.00 -3.63
CA SER A 528 -18.33 -41.13 -2.69
C SER A 528 -18.33 -42.50 -3.38
N ARG A 529 -17.82 -42.53 -4.61
CA ARG A 529 -17.62 -43.72 -5.46
C ARG A 529 -16.65 -43.37 -6.58
N LYS A 530 -16.17 -44.37 -7.31
CA LYS A 530 -15.39 -44.12 -8.52
C LYS A 530 -16.22 -43.31 -9.54
N PRO A 531 -15.63 -42.27 -10.17
CA PRO A 531 -16.28 -41.58 -11.28
C PRO A 531 -16.44 -42.54 -12.46
N THR A 532 -17.53 -42.39 -13.19
CA THR A 532 -17.72 -43.03 -14.50
C THR A 532 -16.82 -42.36 -15.55
N ASP A 533 -16.64 -43.01 -16.70
CA ASP A 533 -15.83 -42.43 -17.79
C ASP A 533 -16.41 -41.10 -18.31
N ALA A 534 -17.74 -40.96 -18.31
CA ALA A 534 -18.42 -39.72 -18.67
C ALA A 534 -18.14 -38.61 -17.65
N GLU A 535 -18.28 -38.90 -16.35
CA GLU A 535 -17.98 -37.94 -15.29
C GLU A 535 -16.50 -37.53 -15.30
N TRP A 536 -15.60 -38.48 -15.49
CA TRP A 536 -14.16 -38.20 -15.62
C TRP A 536 -13.89 -37.26 -16.80
N ARG A 537 -14.42 -37.58 -17.99
CA ARG A 537 -14.27 -36.75 -19.19
C ARG A 537 -14.82 -35.34 -18.98
N HIS A 538 -16.01 -35.22 -18.38
CA HIS A 538 -16.65 -33.93 -18.11
C HIS A 538 -15.83 -33.07 -17.16
N ASN A 539 -15.41 -33.63 -16.03
CA ASN A 539 -14.59 -32.93 -15.04
C ASN A 539 -13.21 -32.55 -15.61
N LEU A 540 -12.58 -33.43 -16.40
CA LEU A 540 -11.32 -33.12 -17.07
C LEU A 540 -11.47 -31.99 -18.10
N GLY A 541 -12.63 -31.92 -18.76
CA GLY A 541 -12.98 -30.80 -19.62
C GLY A 541 -13.04 -29.48 -18.86
N GLN A 542 -13.68 -29.44 -17.69
CA GLN A 542 -13.69 -28.24 -16.85
C GLN A 542 -12.32 -27.87 -16.30
N VAL A 543 -11.41 -28.83 -16.06
CA VAL A 543 -9.99 -28.53 -15.73
C VAL A 543 -9.31 -27.76 -16.88
N GLY A 544 -9.54 -28.16 -18.13
CA GLY A 544 -9.02 -27.45 -19.30
C GLY A 544 -9.63 -26.04 -19.45
N MET A 545 -10.94 -25.91 -19.26
CA MET A 545 -11.65 -24.63 -19.31
C MET A 545 -11.22 -23.67 -18.20
N ALA A 546 -11.03 -24.16 -16.98
CA ALA A 546 -10.51 -23.38 -15.86
C ALA A 546 -9.10 -22.85 -16.17
N GLY A 547 -8.21 -23.71 -16.67
CA GLY A 547 -6.87 -23.29 -17.08
C GLY A 547 -6.90 -22.16 -18.13
N TRP A 548 -7.78 -22.26 -19.13
CA TRP A 548 -7.91 -21.23 -20.17
C TRP A 548 -8.50 -19.92 -19.64
N CYS A 549 -9.56 -20.00 -18.85
CA CYS A 549 -10.21 -18.82 -18.26
C CYS A 549 -9.26 -18.06 -17.33
N TRP A 550 -8.55 -18.76 -16.44
CA TRP A 550 -7.61 -18.12 -15.53
C TRP A 550 -6.34 -17.62 -16.24
N TYR A 551 -5.95 -18.25 -17.34
CA TYR A 551 -4.85 -17.74 -18.17
C TYR A 551 -5.23 -16.43 -18.86
N THR A 552 -6.44 -16.34 -19.44
CA THR A 552 -6.93 -15.09 -20.04
C THR A 552 -7.13 -13.99 -18.98
N TRP A 553 -7.55 -14.33 -17.77
CA TRP A 553 -7.54 -13.41 -16.62
C TRP A 553 -6.13 -12.92 -16.28
N ALA A 554 -5.14 -13.82 -16.23
CA ALA A 554 -3.76 -13.46 -15.94
C ALA A 554 -3.18 -12.49 -16.98
N LEU A 555 -3.47 -12.73 -18.26
CA LEU A 555 -3.08 -11.81 -19.35
C LEU A 555 -3.71 -10.42 -19.21
N LEU A 556 -4.98 -10.35 -18.78
CA LEU A 556 -5.61 -9.06 -18.48
C LEU A 556 -4.88 -8.33 -17.36
N LYS A 557 -4.55 -9.04 -16.28
CA LYS A 557 -3.83 -8.46 -15.15
C LYS A 557 -2.43 -7.98 -15.51
N GLU A 558 -1.68 -8.76 -16.28
CA GLU A 558 -0.38 -8.32 -16.81
C GLU A 558 -0.52 -7.11 -17.74
N THR A 559 -1.61 -7.00 -18.51
CA THR A 559 -1.90 -5.83 -19.35
C THR A 559 -2.26 -4.59 -18.54
N GLU A 560 -2.88 -4.77 -17.36
CA GLU A 560 -3.19 -3.71 -16.40
C GLU A 560 -1.95 -3.27 -15.58
N GLY A 561 -0.81 -3.96 -15.75
CA GLY A 561 0.45 -3.65 -15.07
C GLY A 561 0.70 -4.47 -13.80
N ASP A 562 -0.17 -5.42 -13.47
CA ASP A 562 -0.01 -6.31 -12.32
C ASP A 562 0.99 -7.44 -12.62
N ASN A 563 1.67 -7.94 -11.59
CA ASN A 563 2.54 -9.12 -11.69
C ASN A 563 1.83 -10.35 -11.12
N VAL A 564 1.32 -11.21 -12.00
CA VAL A 564 0.61 -12.45 -11.64
C VAL A 564 1.57 -13.58 -11.24
N GLY A 565 2.88 -13.43 -11.53
CA GLY A 565 3.91 -14.39 -11.16
C GLY A 565 3.75 -15.76 -11.82
N GLU A 566 4.11 -16.82 -11.09
CA GLU A 566 4.11 -18.19 -11.62
C GLU A 566 2.72 -18.72 -11.99
N TRP A 567 1.65 -18.12 -11.46
CA TRP A 567 0.26 -18.50 -11.74
C TRP A 567 -0.07 -18.45 -13.23
N SER A 568 0.39 -17.41 -13.93
CA SER A 568 0.19 -17.24 -15.39
C SER A 568 0.66 -18.48 -16.17
N HIS A 569 1.85 -19.00 -15.84
CA HIS A 569 2.38 -20.20 -16.48
C HIS A 569 1.67 -21.49 -16.05
N ILE A 570 1.21 -21.59 -14.80
CA ILE A 570 0.42 -22.72 -14.32
C ILE A 570 -0.88 -22.82 -15.12
N TYR A 571 -1.62 -21.72 -15.22
CA TYR A 571 -2.89 -21.65 -15.96
C TYR A 571 -2.72 -22.03 -17.42
N TYR A 572 -1.71 -21.46 -18.10
CA TYR A 572 -1.34 -21.80 -19.47
C TYR A 572 -1.09 -23.31 -19.68
N ARG A 573 -0.27 -23.94 -18.82
CA ARG A 573 0.07 -25.37 -18.95
C ARG A 573 -1.16 -26.26 -18.82
N TYR A 574 -2.05 -25.92 -17.88
CA TYR A 574 -3.30 -26.64 -17.67
C TYR A 574 -4.25 -26.48 -18.86
N ALA A 575 -4.43 -25.26 -19.36
CA ALA A 575 -5.22 -24.98 -20.56
C ALA A 575 -4.73 -25.84 -21.74
N LYS A 576 -3.44 -25.72 -22.09
CA LYS A 576 -2.84 -26.39 -23.24
C LYS A 576 -2.90 -27.91 -23.15
N THR A 577 -2.77 -28.46 -21.95
CA THR A 577 -2.80 -29.92 -21.74
C THR A 577 -4.21 -30.46 -21.77
N TYR A 578 -5.10 -29.89 -20.97
CA TYR A 578 -6.39 -30.50 -20.68
C TYR A 578 -7.49 -30.12 -21.66
N LEU A 579 -7.41 -28.95 -22.34
CA LEU A 579 -8.29 -28.67 -23.49
C LEU A 579 -8.15 -29.74 -24.56
N LYS A 580 -6.91 -29.99 -25.00
CA LYS A 580 -6.60 -31.00 -26.02
C LYS A 580 -6.98 -32.42 -25.57
N LYS A 581 -6.64 -32.78 -24.32
CA LYS A 581 -6.92 -34.12 -23.80
C LYS A 581 -8.42 -34.40 -23.67
N ALA A 582 -9.19 -33.45 -23.12
CA ALA A 582 -10.64 -33.60 -22.99
C ALA A 582 -11.33 -33.69 -24.35
N LEU A 583 -10.92 -32.86 -25.33
CA LEU A 583 -11.43 -32.95 -26.71
C LEU A 583 -11.16 -34.32 -27.35
N GLY A 584 -10.00 -34.92 -27.09
CA GLY A 584 -9.69 -36.28 -27.52
C GLY A 584 -10.70 -37.30 -26.99
N LEU A 585 -10.98 -37.26 -25.68
CA LEU A 585 -11.94 -38.15 -25.03
C LEU A 585 -13.38 -37.98 -25.56
N TYR A 586 -13.82 -36.75 -25.84
CA TYR A 586 -15.14 -36.51 -26.42
C TYR A 586 -15.24 -37.05 -27.86
N LYS A 587 -14.16 -36.98 -28.64
CA LYS A 587 -14.11 -37.49 -30.01
C LYS A 587 -14.10 -39.03 -30.05
N GLU A 588 -13.42 -39.68 -29.11
CA GLU A 588 -13.40 -41.15 -28.97
C GLU A 588 -14.78 -41.74 -28.60
N CYS A 589 -15.61 -41.01 -27.85
CA CYS A 589 -16.97 -41.45 -27.51
C CYS A 589 -18.02 -41.15 -28.60
N SER A 590 -17.68 -40.35 -29.62
CA SER A 590 -18.60 -39.93 -30.69
C SER A 590 -18.47 -40.78 -31.97
N GLY A 591 -17.51 -41.72 -32.00
CA GLY A 591 -17.32 -42.70 -33.08
C GLY A 591 -17.64 -44.10 -32.60
#